data_AF-X1P6G5-F1
#
_entry.id   AF-X1P6G5-F1
#
_cell.length_a   1.000
_cell.length_b   1.000
_cell.length_c   1.000
_cell.angle_alpha   90.00
_cell.angle_beta   90.00
_cell.angle_gamma   90.00
#
_symmetry.space_group_name_H-M   'P 1'
#
loop_
_entity.id
_entity.type
_entity.pdbx_description
1 polymer ?
#
loop_
_entity_poly.entity_id
_entity_poly.type
_entity_poly.pdbx_seq_one_letter_code
_entity_poly.pdbx_strand_id
1 'polypeptide(L)'
;EALPQVEAQGLRVAEKVLDEIHLKICGWLALTKFFSIAPVLSYIYLKENEMKNLQAIIRLKADKVEPQKIKETIARVPKIEL
;
A
#
# COMPACT_ATOMS: atom_id res chain seq x y z
N GLU A 1 18.39 -5.98 1.83
CA GLU A 1 18.35 -6.70 3.12
C GLU A 1 16.96 -6.63 3.78
N ALA A 2 15.90 -7.10 3.10
CA ALA A 2 14.53 -7.08 3.65
C ALA A 2 14.14 -8.40 4.35
N LEU A 3 14.83 -9.50 4.06
CA LEU A 3 14.52 -10.84 4.55
C LEU A 3 14.52 -10.97 6.10
N PRO A 4 15.49 -10.41 6.86
CA PRO A 4 15.52 -10.58 8.31
C PRO A 4 14.39 -9.86 9.05
N GLN A 5 13.85 -8.76 8.49
CA GLN A 5 12.75 -8.00 9.08
C GLN A 5 11.39 -8.69 8.87
N VAL A 6 11.25 -9.41 7.76
CA VAL A 6 10.05 -10.21 7.43
C VAL A 6 9.88 -11.39 8.40
N GLU A 7 10.98 -12.06 8.77
CA GLU A 7 10.95 -13.14 9.76
C GLU A 7 10.60 -12.65 11.16
N ALA A 8 10.99 -11.43 11.53
CA ALA A 8 10.77 -10.87 12.87
C ALA A 8 9.40 -10.18 13.07
N GLN A 9 8.84 -9.55 12.03
CA GLN A 9 7.61 -8.74 12.13
C GLN A 9 6.37 -9.41 11.47
N GLY A 10 6.57 -10.56 10.82
CA GLY A 10 5.51 -11.40 10.26
C GLY A 10 5.07 -11.02 8.85
N LEU A 11 4.30 -11.93 8.23
CA LEU A 11 3.86 -11.86 6.83
C LEU A 11 3.17 -10.53 6.46
N ARG A 12 2.38 -9.97 7.38
CA ARG A 12 1.64 -8.72 7.16
C ARG A 12 2.54 -7.51 6.91
N VAL A 13 3.70 -7.45 7.57
CA VAL A 13 4.63 -6.33 7.34
C VAL A 13 5.33 -6.50 5.99
N ALA A 14 5.65 -7.72 5.60
CA ALA A 14 6.19 -8.02 4.28
C ALA A 14 5.22 -7.62 3.16
N GLU A 15 3.94 -8.00 3.29
CA GLU A 15 2.88 -7.63 2.35
C GLU A 15 2.73 -6.12 2.24
N LYS A 16 2.73 -5.41 3.37
CA LYS A 16 2.68 -3.94 3.37
C LYS A 16 3.84 -3.32 2.60
N VAL A 17 5.07 -3.75 2.89
CA VAL A 17 6.27 -3.21 2.22
C VAL A 17 6.24 -3.51 0.73
N LEU A 18 5.78 -4.71 0.34
CA LEU A 18 5.61 -5.07 -1.05
C LEU A 18 4.56 -4.20 -1.75
N ASP A 19 3.39 -3.99 -1.14
CA ASP A 19 2.33 -3.13 -1.67
C ASP A 19 2.85 -1.69 -1.84
N GLU A 20 3.62 -1.15 -0.89
CA GLU A 20 4.22 0.19 -0.98
C GLU A 20 5.26 0.30 -2.11
N ILE A 21 6.11 -0.71 -2.31
CA ILE A 21 7.08 -0.72 -3.41
C ILE A 21 6.35 -0.84 -4.75
N HIS A 22 5.34 -1.70 -4.84
CA HIS A 22 4.56 -1.89 -6.05
C HIS A 22 3.86 -0.60 -6.48
N LEU A 23 3.21 0.11 -5.54
CA LEU A 23 2.57 1.40 -5.83
C LEU A 23 3.56 2.47 -6.31
N LYS A 24 4.79 2.51 -5.75
CA LYS A 24 5.83 3.43 -6.24
C LYS A 24 6.23 3.13 -7.68
N ILE A 25 6.40 1.84 -8.03
CA ILE A 25 6.72 1.42 -9.39
C ILE A 25 5.57 1.77 -10.34
N CYS A 26 4.32 1.49 -9.96
CA CYS A 26 3.15 1.86 -10.75
C CYS A 26 3.04 3.37 -10.99
N GLY A 27 3.27 4.18 -9.95
CA GLY A 27 3.31 5.65 -10.08
C GLY A 27 4.39 6.10 -11.06
N TRP A 28 5.61 5.58 -10.93
CA TRP A 28 6.71 5.90 -11.84
C TRP A 28 6.44 5.47 -13.29
N LEU A 29 5.86 4.28 -13.50
CA LEU A 29 5.49 3.80 -14.83
C LEU A 29 4.37 4.63 -15.45
N ALA A 30 3.38 5.06 -14.66
CA ALA A 30 2.31 5.92 -15.15
C ALA A 30 2.85 7.26 -15.67
N LEU A 31 3.84 7.84 -14.98
CA LEU A 31 4.47 9.10 -15.39
C LEU A 31 5.37 8.92 -16.61
N THR A 32 6.17 7.86 -16.66
CA THR A 32 7.15 7.63 -17.74
C THR A 32 6.54 7.03 -19.01
N LYS A 33 5.42 6.31 -18.88
CA LYS A 33 4.72 5.61 -19.97
C LYS A 33 3.26 6.06 -20.07
N PHE A 34 3.04 7.37 -20.07
CA PHE A 34 1.71 7.97 -20.02
C PHE A 34 0.77 7.51 -21.14
N PHE A 35 1.24 7.45 -22.39
CA PHE A 35 0.42 7.01 -23.53
C PHE A 35 0.31 5.49 -23.69
N SER A 36 0.47 4.74 -22.61
CA SER A 36 0.31 3.29 -22.57
C SER A 36 -0.80 2.89 -21.59
N ILE A 37 -0.95 1.60 -21.32
CA ILE A 37 -1.86 1.10 -20.28
C ILE A 37 -1.40 1.44 -18.84
N ALA A 38 -0.17 1.90 -18.67
CA ALA A 38 0.44 2.11 -17.36
C ALA A 38 -0.35 3.05 -16.41
N PRO A 39 -0.90 4.21 -16.86
CA PRO A 39 -1.71 5.05 -15.97
C PRO A 39 -2.99 4.38 -15.49
N VAL A 40 -3.64 3.59 -16.36
CA VAL A 40 -4.86 2.85 -16.00
C VAL A 40 -4.55 1.79 -14.96
N LEU A 41 -3.48 0.99 -15.16
CA LEU A 41 -3.05 0.00 -14.18
C LEU A 41 -2.66 0.66 -12.85
N SER A 42 -1.93 1.77 -12.90
CA SER A 42 -1.54 2.51 -11.70
C SER A 42 -2.75 2.99 -10.91
N TYR A 43 -3.77 3.52 -11.58
CA TYR A 43 -5.03 3.90 -10.95
C TYR A 43 -5.75 2.71 -10.30
N ILE A 44 -5.85 1.57 -11.02
CA ILE A 44 -6.50 0.36 -10.50
C ILE A 44 -5.81 -0.12 -9.22
N TYR A 45 -4.48 -0.28 -9.25
CA TYR A 45 -3.73 -0.74 -8.07
C TYR A 45 -3.79 0.24 -6.90
N LEU A 46 -3.85 1.55 -7.18
CA LEU A 46 -4.09 2.57 -6.16
C LEU A 46 -5.43 2.33 -5.46
N LYS A 47 -6.51 2.10 -6.24
CA LYS A 47 -7.85 1.83 -5.71
C LYS A 47 -7.95 0.52 -4.96
N GLU A 48 -7.31 -0.53 -5.44
CA GLU A 48 -7.24 -1.81 -4.71
C GLU A 48 -6.57 -1.62 -3.34
N ASN A 49 -5.47 -0.88 -3.27
CA ASN A 49 -4.78 -0.64 -2.01
C ASN A 49 -5.57 0.28 -1.05
N GLU A 50 -6.28 1.27 -1.58
CA GLU A 50 -7.23 2.06 -0.79
C GLU A 50 -8.30 1.16 -0.14
N MET A 51 -8.86 0.22 -0.90
CA MET A 51 -9.87 -0.72 -0.40
C MET A 51 -9.31 -1.68 0.66
N LYS A 52 -8.10 -2.22 0.45
CA LYS A 52 -7.39 -3.05 1.45
C LYS A 52 -7.18 -2.26 2.76
N ASN A 53 -6.70 -1.02 2.66
CA ASN A 53 -6.49 -0.15 3.81
C ASN A 53 -7.80 0.14 4.56
N LEU A 54 -8.89 0.47 3.85
CA LEU A 54 -10.20 0.69 4.47
C LEU A 54 -10.68 -0.56 5.23
N GLN A 55 -10.57 -1.74 4.61
CA GLN A 55 -10.94 -3.00 5.26
C GLN A 55 -10.11 -3.25 6.52
N ALA A 56 -8.79 -3.00 6.47
CA ALA A 56 -7.90 -3.13 7.62
C ALA A 56 -8.27 -2.15 8.74
N ILE A 57 -8.56 -0.88 8.40
CA ILE A 57 -8.96 0.14 9.37
C ILE A 57 -10.27 -0.26 10.05
N ILE A 58 -11.29 -0.69 9.30
CA ILE A 58 -12.58 -1.09 9.86
C ILE A 58 -12.42 -2.24 10.86
N ARG A 59 -11.64 -3.27 10.51
CA ARG A 59 -11.35 -4.40 11.40
C ARG A 59 -10.64 -3.94 12.67
N LEU A 60 -9.54 -3.19 12.53
CA LEU A 60 -8.76 -2.73 13.68
C LEU A 60 -9.55 -1.75 14.58
N LYS A 61 -10.47 -0.97 14.00
CA LYS A 61 -11.39 -0.12 14.76
C LYS A 61 -12.43 -0.93 15.53
N ALA A 62 -12.98 -1.99 14.92
CA ALA A 62 -13.86 -2.93 15.62
C ALA A 62 -13.15 -3.58 16.81
N ASP A 63 -11.86 -3.90 16.65
CA ASP A 63 -10.99 -4.46 17.68
C ASP A 63 -10.49 -3.41 18.72
N LYS A 64 -10.97 -2.16 18.65
CA LYS A 64 -10.59 -1.04 19.54
C LYS A 64 -9.09 -0.75 19.59
N VAL A 65 -8.36 -1.02 18.50
CA VAL A 65 -6.93 -0.73 18.40
C VAL A 65 -6.69 0.78 18.39
N GLU A 66 -5.66 1.22 19.13
CA GLU A 66 -5.21 2.61 19.19
C GLU A 66 -4.95 3.18 17.78
N PRO A 67 -5.43 4.40 17.46
CA PRO A 67 -5.27 5.00 16.13
C PRO A 67 -3.84 5.02 15.61
N GLN A 68 -2.85 5.17 16.50
CA GLN A 68 -1.45 5.22 16.13
C GLN A 68 -0.96 3.87 15.56
N LYS A 69 -1.33 2.76 16.20
CA LYS A 69 -0.99 1.41 15.73
C LYS A 69 -1.70 1.08 14.41
N ILE A 70 -2.91 1.61 14.20
CA ILE A 70 -3.62 1.45 12.91
C ILE A 70 -2.83 2.11 11.78
N LYS A 71 -2.31 3.34 11.99
CA LYS A 71 -1.50 4.05 10.99
C LYS A 71 -0.20 3.31 10.64
N GLU A 72 0.40 2.65 11.61
CA GLU A 72 1.60 1.83 11.40
C GLU A 72 1.32 0.56 10.60
N THR A 73 0.08 0.06 10.63
CA THR A 73 -0.33 -1.18 9.97
C THR A 73 -0.74 -0.97 8.51
N ILE A 74 -1.33 0.17 8.16
CA ILE A 74 -1.79 0.45 6.79
C ILE A 74 -0.63 0.83 5.86
N ALA A 75 -0.75 0.48 4.57
CA ALA A 75 0.21 0.87 3.55
C ALA A 75 0.04 2.35 3.18
N ARG A 76 1.14 3.08 3.04
CA ARG A 76 1.07 4.50 2.61
C ARG A 76 0.70 4.56 1.13
N VAL A 77 -0.45 5.17 0.85
CA VAL A 77 -0.89 5.47 -0.51
C VAL A 77 -0.23 6.80 -0.94
N PRO A 78 0.61 6.81 -1.98
CA PRO A 78 1.14 8.06 -2.52
C PRO A 78 -0.02 8.92 -3.01
N LYS A 79 0.00 10.22 -2.70
CA LYS A 79 -0.94 11.14 -3.35
C LYS A 79 -0.54 11.24 -4.82
N ILE A 80 -1.51 11.15 -5.72
CA ILE A 80 -1.29 11.55 -7.11
C ILE A 80 -1.11 13.06 -7.07
N GLU A 81 0.13 13.53 -7.19
CA GLU A 81 0.41 14.91 -7.54
C GLU A 81 0.15 15.04 -9.05
N LEU A 82 -0.89 15.81 -9.39
CA LEU A 82 -1.27 16.18 -10.76
C LEU A 82 -0.44 17.36 -11.24
#